data_AF-A0A969EMF5-F1
#
_entry.id   AF-A0A969EMF5-F1
#
_cell.length_a   1.000
_cell.length_b   1.000
_cell.length_c   1.000
_cell.angle_alpha   90.00
_cell.angle_beta   90.00
_cell.angle_gamma   90.00
#
_symmetry.space_group_name_H-M   'P 1'
#
loop_
_entity.id
_entity.type
_entity.pdbx_description
1 polymer ?
#
loop_
_entity_poly.entity_id
_entity_poly.type
_entity_poly.pdbx_seq_one_letter_code
_entity_poly.pdbx_strand_id
1 'polypeptide(L)'
;MVFAKVGQNAGWHWWIYYPVPMLLTVLLPPLYFKMSRREVPEYLLLSFLSAPLVHLFFSFFVGWKDYMPFLEVPSLWELMGW
;
A
#
# COMPACT_ATOMS: atom_id res chain seq x y z
N MET A 1 11.27 1.35 -1.98
CA MET A 1 12.28 0.70 -1.11
C MET A 1 13.47 1.58 -0.71
N VAL A 2 13.77 2.71 -1.38
CA VAL A 2 14.95 3.54 -1.04
C VAL A 2 14.89 4.10 0.38
N PHE A 3 13.76 4.68 0.80
CA PHE A 3 13.63 5.24 2.16
C PHE A 3 13.77 4.20 3.27
N ALA A 4 13.15 3.02 3.10
CA ALA A 4 13.29 1.91 4.05
C ALA A 4 14.74 1.41 4.12
N LYS A 5 15.40 1.25 2.97
CA LYS A 5 16.80 0.81 2.89
C LYS A 5 17.75 1.83 3.52
N VAL A 6 17.53 3.12 3.28
CA VAL A 6 18.32 4.21 3.88
C VAL A 6 18.07 4.28 5.39
N GLY A 7 16.81 4.24 5.84
CA GLY A 7 16.45 4.29 7.25
C GLY A 7 17.00 3.09 8.04
N GLN A 8 16.95 1.89 7.46
CA GLN A 8 17.55 0.70 8.05
C GLN A 8 19.07 0.81 8.17
N ASN A 9 19.76 1.29 7.12
CA ASN A 9 21.21 1.48 7.14
C ASN A 9 21.67 2.62 8.07
N ALA A 10 20.80 3.62 8.29
CA ALA A 10 21.02 4.70 9.24
C ALA A 10 20.74 4.31 10.70
N GLY A 11 20.33 3.06 10.96
CA GLY A 11 20.02 2.56 12.29
C GLY A 11 18.72 3.13 12.88
N TRP A 12 17.83 3.66 12.05
CA TRP A 12 16.54 4.18 12.53
C TRP A 12 15.65 3.02 12.97
N HIS A 13 14.76 3.30 13.93
CA HIS A 13 13.76 2.30 14.31
C HIS A 13 12.80 2.05 13.16
N TRP A 14 12.36 0.81 12.98
CA TRP A 14 11.45 0.42 11.88
C TRP A 14 10.14 1.21 11.85
N TRP A 15 9.67 1.64 13.03
CA TRP A 15 8.55 2.55 13.23
C TRP A 15 8.72 3.94 12.61
N ILE A 16 9.91 4.29 12.14
CA ILE A 16 10.15 5.55 11.44
C ILE A 16 10.12 5.29 9.93
N TYR A 17 10.93 4.36 9.44
CA TYR A 17 11.14 4.22 8.00
C TYR A 17 10.04 3.45 7.24
N TYR A 18 9.11 2.78 7.95
CA TYR A 18 7.91 2.19 7.35
C TYR A 18 6.66 3.07 7.49
N PRO A 19 6.29 3.55 8.69
CA PRO A 19 5.08 4.34 8.88
C PRO A 19 5.16 5.74 8.29
N VAL A 20 6.33 6.39 8.30
CA VAL A 20 6.43 7.76 7.77
C VAL A 20 6.08 7.80 6.28
N PRO A 21 6.65 6.97 5.40
CA PRO A 21 6.22 6.92 4.00
C PRO A 21 4.74 6.57 3.84
N MET A 22 4.23 5.62 4.63
CA MET A 22 2.82 5.23 4.58
C MET A 22 1.90 6.40 4.92
N LEU A 23 2.16 7.10 6.05
CA LEU A 23 1.41 8.27 6.48
C LEU A 23 1.54 9.42 5.48
N LEU A 24 2.72 9.64 4.90
CA LEU A 24 2.87 10.64 3.83
C LEU A 24 2.01 10.28 2.63
N THR A 25 1.96 9.00 2.23
CA THR A 25 1.18 8.59 1.06
C THR A 25 -0.32 8.82 1.27
N VAL A 26 -0.80 8.64 2.51
CA VAL A 26 -2.22 8.77 2.86
C VAL A 26 -2.60 10.20 3.29
N LEU A 27 -1.74 10.93 3.98
CA LEU A 27 -2.08 12.26 4.53
C LEU A 27 -1.64 13.42 3.64
N LEU A 28 -0.64 13.23 2.78
CA LEU A 28 -0.18 14.30 1.89
C LEU A 28 -1.27 14.73 0.90
N PRO A 29 -2.04 13.84 0.25
CA PRO A 29 -3.03 14.28 -0.74
C PRO A 29 -4.16 15.13 -0.13
N PRO A 30 -4.78 14.76 1.01
CA PRO A 30 -5.75 15.63 1.68
C PRO A 30 -5.22 17.03 2.02
N LEU A 31 -3.96 17.11 2.47
CA LEU A 31 -3.31 18.39 2.82
C LEU A 31 -2.98 19.22 1.57
N TYR A 32 -2.46 18.59 0.53
CA TYR A 32 -2.06 19.25 -0.70
C TYR A 32 -3.26 19.77 -1.50
N PHE A 33 -4.30 18.94 -1.64
CA PHE A 33 -5.54 19.31 -2.33
C PHE A 33 -6.53 20.12 -1.49
N LYS A 34 -6.19 20.42 -0.22
CA LYS A 34 -7.03 21.18 0.72
C LYS A 34 -8.45 20.60 0.82
N MET A 35 -8.54 19.27 0.92
CA MET A 35 -9.81 18.57 1.02
C MET A 35 -10.61 19.03 2.25
N SER A 36 -11.93 19.12 2.10
CA SER A 36 -12.84 19.47 3.18
C SER A 36 -12.93 18.34 4.21
N ARG A 37 -13.33 18.67 5.44
CA ARG A 37 -13.50 17.68 6.53
C ARG A 37 -14.49 16.56 6.21
N ARG A 38 -15.34 16.72 5.20
CA ARG A 38 -16.29 15.70 4.73
C ARG A 38 -15.66 14.74 3.72
N GLU A 39 -14.74 15.23 2.89
CA GLU A 39 -14.05 14.43 1.86
C GLU A 39 -12.90 13.60 2.47
N VAL A 40 -12.26 14.09 3.53
CA VAL A 40 -11.12 13.38 4.15
C VAL A 40 -11.48 11.97 4.62
N PRO A 41 -12.56 11.72 5.38
CA PRO A 41 -12.91 10.36 5.80
C PRO A 41 -13.19 9.43 4.63
N GLU A 42 -13.87 9.92 3.59
CA GLU A 42 -14.16 9.15 2.38
C GLU A 42 -12.87 8.79 1.64
N TYR A 43 -11.98 9.77 1.44
CA TYR A 43 -10.67 9.56 0.85
C TYR A 43 -9.83 8.54 1.65
N LEU A 44 -9.80 8.65 2.98
CA LEU A 44 -9.04 7.74 3.84
C LEU A 44 -9.58 6.31 3.75
N LEU A 45 -10.91 6.16 3.75
CA LEU A 45 -11.57 4.87 3.61
C LEU A 45 -11.26 4.25 2.24
N LEU A 46 -11.42 5.03 1.16
CA LEU A 46 -11.12 4.56 -0.20
C LEU A 46 -9.63 4.23 -0.39
N SER A 47 -8.74 5.03 0.20
CA SER A 47 -7.30 4.77 0.17
C SER A 47 -6.95 3.47 0.89
N PHE A 48 -7.56 3.22 2.05
CA PHE A 48 -7.38 1.96 2.77
C PHE A 48 -7.93 0.77 1.96
N LEU A 49 -9.13 0.89 1.38
CA LEU A 49 -9.74 -0.15 0.55
C LEU A 49 -9.03 -0.37 -0.79
N SER A 50 -8.31 0.62 -1.30
CA SER A 50 -7.51 0.45 -2.52
C SER A 50 -6.38 -0.54 -2.33
N ALA A 51 -5.82 -0.68 -1.12
CA ALA A 51 -4.75 -1.61 -0.83
C ALA A 51 -5.14 -3.08 -1.12
N PRO A 52 -6.21 -3.64 -0.53
CA PRO A 52 -6.65 -4.99 -0.88
C PRO A 52 -7.12 -5.10 -2.33
N LEU A 53 -7.74 -4.08 -2.92
CA LEU A 53 -8.15 -4.12 -4.33
C LEU A 53 -6.94 -4.21 -5.28
N VAL A 54 -5.88 -3.45 -5.02
CA VAL A 54 -4.62 -3.51 -5.75
C VAL A 54 -3.97 -4.88 -5.53
N HIS A 55 -3.97 -5.39 -4.29
CA HIS A 55 -3.46 -6.73 -4.00
C HIS A 55 -4.17 -7.80 -4.84
N LEU A 56 -5.50 -7.80 -4.83
CA LEU A 56 -6.32 -8.74 -5.60
C LEU A 56 -5.98 -8.65 -7.09
N PHE A 57 -5.95 -7.44 -7.64
CA PHE A 57 -5.68 -7.21 -9.06
C PHE A 57 -4.30 -7.72 -9.46
N PHE A 58 -3.23 -7.30 -8.75
CA PHE A 58 -1.87 -7.70 -9.10
C PHE A 58 -1.57 -9.17 -8.79
N SER A 59 -2.12 -9.70 -7.70
CA SER A 59 -1.97 -11.12 -7.39
C SER A 59 -2.64 -11.98 -8.46
N PHE A 60 -3.85 -11.61 -8.90
CA PHE A 60 -4.61 -12.38 -9.88
C PHE A 60 -4.00 -12.28 -11.29
N PHE A 61 -3.75 -11.07 -11.79
CA PHE A 61 -3.31 -10.88 -13.19
C PHE A 61 -1.79 -11.05 -13.39
N VAL A 62 -0.99 -10.65 -12.39
CA VAL A 62 0.48 -10.59 -12.51
C VAL A 62 1.17 -11.67 -11.68
N GLY A 63 0.45 -12.31 -10.73
CA GLY A 63 1.02 -13.28 -9.81
C GLY A 63 1.85 -12.64 -8.68
N TRP A 64 1.81 -11.32 -8.52
CA TRP A 64 2.59 -10.61 -7.51
C TRP A 64 1.85 -10.57 -6.16
N LYS A 65 2.34 -11.35 -5.19
CA LYS A 65 1.65 -11.62 -3.90
C LYS A 65 2.31 -10.95 -2.68
N ASP A 66 3.43 -10.25 -2.86
CA ASP A 66 4.23 -9.72 -1.73
C ASP A 66 3.58 -8.55 -0.98
N TYR A 67 2.59 -7.90 -1.58
CA TYR A 67 1.99 -6.69 -1.01
C TYR A 67 1.16 -6.98 0.25
N MET A 68 0.29 -7.99 0.20
CA MET A 68 -0.48 -8.50 1.35
C MET A 68 -0.40 -10.03 1.42
N PRO A 69 0.73 -10.58 1.91
CA PRO A 69 0.98 -12.03 1.85
C PRO A 69 0.02 -12.88 2.72
N PHE A 70 -0.75 -12.24 3.60
CA PHE A 70 -1.80 -12.88 4.40
C PHE A 70 -3.13 -13.05 3.65
N LEU A 71 -3.30 -12.42 2.48
CA LEU A 71 -4.44 -12.62 1.59
C LEU A 71 -4.01 -13.49 0.42
N GLU A 72 -4.32 -14.78 0.50
CA GLU A 72 -4.03 -15.72 -0.58
C GLU A 72 -4.99 -15.51 -1.75
N VAL A 73 -4.43 -15.24 -2.92
CA VAL A 73 -5.17 -15.04 -4.17
C VAL A 73 -4.52 -15.89 -5.25
N PRO A 74 -5.24 -16.82 -5.89
CA PRO A 74 -4.69 -17.59 -7.00
C PRO A 74 -4.45 -16.67 -8.20
N SER A 75 -3.35 -16.88 -8.91
CA SER A 75 -3.08 -16.16 -10.16
C SER A 75 -3.77 -16.82 -11.35
N LEU A 76 -4.03 -16.06 -12.42
CA LEU A 76 -4.57 -16.61 -13.66
C LEU A 76 -3.69 -17.74 -14.23
N TRP A 77 -2.37 -17.61 -14.12
CA TRP A 77 -1.41 -18.60 -14.58
C TRP A 77 -1.57 -19.93 -13.83
N GLU A 78 -1.68 -19.86 -12.51
CA GLU A 78 -1.93 -21.03 -11.65
C GLU A 78 -3.27 -21.71 -12.02
N LEU A 79 -4.30 -20.93 -12.32
CA LEU A 79 -5.61 -21.46 -12.74
C LEU A 79 -5.57 -22.07 -14.15
N MET A 80 -4.70 -21.58 -15.03
CA MET A 80 -4.49 -22.12 -16.38
C MET A 80 -3.50 -23.29 -16.41
N GLY A 81 -2.87 -23.62 -15.27
CA GLY A 81 -1.88 -24.70 -15.16
C GLY A 81 -0.51 -24.37 -15.75
N TRP A 82 -0.16 -23.09 -15.77
CA TRP A 82 1.14 -22.57 -16.25
C TRP A 82 2.10 -22.30 -15.09
#